data_AF-A0AAP9DRH9-F1
#
_entry.id   AF-A0AAP9DRH9-F1
#
_cell.length_a   1.000
_cell.length_b   1.000
_cell.length_c   1.000
_cell.angle_alpha   90.00
_cell.angle_beta   90.00
_cell.angle_gamma   90.00
#
_symmetry.space_group_name_H-M   'P 1'
#
loop_
_entity.id
_entity.type
_entity.pdbx_description
1 polymer ?
#
loop_
_entity_poly.entity_id
_entity_poly.type
_entity_poly.pdbx_seq_one_letter_code
_entity_poly.pdbx_strand_id
1 'polypeptide(L)'
;MIKPVLKNLHISFVQKPIDINNFVIGVDVNISTEDDEGADIFYCRVMTPQKLNEILLEDGVVSGRGIFVVHEQDMESNLKLVEQKINKFLKACARETWEEVALAINYYLDWEYYDPSCGVADFYKSTRKLELCSTCNGSGFLPKVE
;
A
#
# COMPACT_ATOMS: atom_id res chain seq x y z
N MET A 1 6.69 -19.05 9.92
CA MET A 1 6.42 -17.62 9.66
C MET A 1 7.45 -16.98 8.73
N ILE A 2 7.00 -16.64 7.52
CA ILE A 2 7.72 -15.90 6.49
C ILE A 2 7.83 -14.43 6.92
N LYS A 3 9.04 -13.87 6.78
CA LYS A 3 9.32 -12.46 7.10
C LYS A 3 9.58 -11.70 5.80
N PRO A 4 8.75 -10.70 5.44
CA PRO A 4 9.02 -9.89 4.27
C PRO A 4 10.19 -8.94 4.51
N VAL A 5 10.99 -8.75 3.47
CA VAL A 5 12.09 -7.78 3.41
C VAL A 5 11.91 -6.90 2.19
N LEU A 6 12.19 -5.61 2.36
CA LEU A 6 12.26 -4.68 1.24
C LEU A 6 13.55 -4.96 0.46
N LYS A 7 13.43 -5.37 -0.79
CA LYS A 7 14.58 -5.64 -1.67
C LYS A 7 15.04 -4.37 -2.39
N ASN A 8 14.09 -3.60 -2.90
CA ASN A 8 14.38 -2.38 -3.64
C ASN A 8 13.17 -1.44 -3.66
N LEU A 9 13.45 -0.15 -3.77
CA LEU A 9 12.46 0.91 -3.94
C LEU A 9 12.92 1.83 -5.08
N HIS A 10 12.06 2.04 -6.08
CA HIS A 10 12.39 2.93 -7.20
C HIS A 10 11.17 3.69 -7.72
N ILE A 11 11.42 4.84 -8.34
CA ILE A 11 10.36 5.68 -8.91
C ILE A 11 9.84 5.01 -10.19
N SER A 12 8.53 4.72 -10.23
CA SER A 12 7.88 4.08 -11.37
C SER A 12 7.73 5.07 -12.52
N PHE A 13 8.45 4.88 -13.63
CA PHE A 13 8.23 5.54 -14.93
C PHE A 13 7.78 7.02 -14.92
N VAL A 14 8.42 7.89 -14.12
CA VAL A 14 8.23 9.35 -14.18
C VAL A 14 9.56 10.06 -14.43
N GLN A 15 9.53 11.13 -15.23
CA GLN A 15 10.58 12.15 -15.19
C GLN A 15 10.66 12.70 -13.76
N LYS A 16 11.87 12.94 -13.26
CA LYS A 16 12.11 13.55 -11.94
C LYS A 16 11.21 14.80 -11.79
N PRO A 17 10.55 15.00 -10.63
CA PRO A 17 9.69 16.15 -10.45
C PRO A 17 10.46 17.46 -10.71
N ILE A 18 9.82 18.34 -11.48
CA ILE A 18 10.38 19.66 -11.85
C ILE A 18 10.41 20.57 -10.61
N ASP A 19 9.38 20.47 -9.76
CA ASP A 19 9.26 21.19 -8.51
C ASP A 19 9.25 20.19 -7.34
N ILE A 20 10.29 20.26 -6.49
CA ILE A 20 10.44 19.40 -5.32
C ILE A 20 9.43 19.72 -4.20
N ASN A 21 8.82 20.91 -4.25
CA ASN A 21 7.84 21.33 -3.25
C ASN A 21 6.41 20.99 -3.67
N ASN A 22 6.20 20.61 -4.94
CA ASN A 22 4.87 20.34 -5.48
C ASN A 22 4.88 19.17 -6.46
N PHE A 23 4.94 17.95 -5.94
CA PHE A 23 4.97 16.74 -6.76
C PHE A 23 4.09 15.61 -6.24
N VAL A 24 3.79 14.69 -7.17
CA VAL A 24 3.35 13.33 -6.91
C VAL A 24 4.13 12.41 -7.83
N ILE A 25 4.62 11.29 -7.30
CA ILE A 25 5.31 10.25 -8.06
C ILE A 25 4.76 8.87 -7.68
N GLY A 26 4.78 7.94 -8.65
CA GLY A 26 4.62 6.52 -8.38
C GLY A 26 5.93 5.90 -7.92
N VAL A 27 5.85 4.93 -7.03
CA VAL A 27 6.99 4.17 -6.52
C VAL A 27 6.67 2.69 -6.53
N ASP A 28 7.60 1.92 -7.11
CA ASP A 28 7.61 0.47 -7.13
C ASP A 28 8.42 -0.03 -5.92
N VAL A 29 7.75 -0.79 -5.07
CA VAL A 29 8.26 -1.33 -3.81
C VAL A 29 8.37 -2.85 -3.96
N ASN A 30 9.59 -3.34 -4.18
CA ASN A 30 9.87 -4.76 -4.41
C ASN A 30 10.10 -5.45 -3.07
N ILE A 31 9.21 -6.37 -2.70
CA ILE A 31 9.25 -7.05 -1.40
C ILE A 31 9.29 -8.56 -1.63
N SER A 32 10.14 -9.24 -0.87
CA SER A 32 10.31 -10.70 -0.95
C SER A 32 10.77 -11.28 0.39
N THR A 33 11.24 -12.52 0.40
CA THR A 33 11.99 -13.12 1.51
C THR A 33 13.49 -12.87 1.36
N GLU A 34 14.27 -13.01 2.44
CA GLU A 34 15.71 -12.71 2.43
C GLU A 34 16.47 -13.53 1.38
N ASP A 35 16.14 -14.81 1.25
CA ASP A 35 16.85 -15.77 0.39
C ASP A 35 16.33 -15.84 -1.05
N ASP A 36 15.23 -15.16 -1.38
CA ASP A 36 14.63 -15.20 -2.71
C ASP A 36 15.21 -14.12 -3.64
N GLU A 37 15.45 -14.51 -4.89
CA GLU A 37 15.92 -13.63 -5.97
C GLU A 37 14.75 -12.87 -6.63
N GLY A 38 13.56 -13.47 -6.65
CA GLY A 38 12.34 -12.84 -7.11
C GLY A 38 11.74 -11.90 -6.06
N ALA A 39 10.92 -10.94 -6.50
CA ALA A 39 10.16 -10.08 -5.61
C ALA A 39 8.81 -9.73 -6.22
N ASP A 40 7.80 -9.65 -5.37
CA ASP A 40 6.50 -9.09 -5.76
C ASP A 40 6.58 -7.56 -5.71
N ILE A 41 5.85 -6.94 -6.63
CA ILE A 41 5.76 -5.49 -6.72
C ILE A 41 4.53 -5.01 -5.97
N PHE A 42 4.78 -4.07 -5.06
CA PHE A 42 3.75 -3.25 -4.42
C PHE A 42 3.93 -1.81 -4.86
N TYR A 43 2.83 -1.12 -5.11
CA TYR A 43 2.81 0.27 -5.55
C TYR A 43 2.46 1.20 -4.39
N CYS A 44 3.06 2.38 -4.43
CA CYS A 44 2.60 3.52 -3.64
C CYS A 44 2.80 4.83 -4.40
N ARG A 45 2.15 5.88 -3.90
CA ARG A 45 2.31 7.26 -4.33
C ARG A 45 3.01 8.04 -3.24
N VAL A 46 4.02 8.81 -3.63
CA VAL A 46 4.70 9.76 -2.75
C VAL A 46 4.38 11.17 -3.23
N MET A 47 3.85 12.01 -2.35
CA MET A 47 3.44 13.37 -2.70
C MET A 47 3.73 14.38 -1.60
N THR A 48 3.81 15.66 -1.97
CA THR A 48 3.92 16.75 -1.01
C THR A 48 2.55 17.17 -0.48
N PRO A 49 2.48 17.81 0.71
CA PRO A 49 1.23 18.38 1.22
C PRO A 49 0.59 19.38 0.25
N GLN A 50 1.41 20.17 -0.46
CA GLN A 50 0.91 21.12 -1.46
C GLN A 50 0.20 20.39 -2.61
N LYS A 51 0.81 19.33 -3.16
CA LYS A 51 0.18 18.54 -4.23
C LYS A 51 -1.11 17.88 -3.76
N LEU A 52 -1.13 17.34 -2.54
CA LEU A 52 -2.35 16.77 -1.95
C LEU A 52 -3.47 17.82 -1.84
N ASN A 53 -3.14 19.04 -1.43
CA ASN A 53 -4.11 20.13 -1.34
C ASN A 53 -4.68 20.51 -2.72
N GLU A 54 -3.85 20.55 -3.77
CA GLU A 54 -4.32 20.78 -5.15
C GLU A 54 -5.30 19.70 -5.60
N ILE A 55 -4.97 18.42 -5.37
CA ILE A 55 -5.87 17.30 -5.68
C ILE A 55 -7.20 17.43 -4.90
N LEU A 56 -7.15 17.82 -3.63
CA LEU A 56 -8.36 18.00 -2.82
C LEU A 56 -9.22 19.19 -3.27
N LEU A 57 -8.62 20.26 -3.78
CA LEU A 57 -9.37 21.40 -4.33
C LEU A 57 -10.08 21.03 -5.64
N GLU A 58 -9.53 20.10 -6.42
CA GLU A 58 -10.11 19.63 -7.68
C GLU A 58 -11.15 18.52 -7.47
N ASP A 59 -10.77 17.46 -6.74
CA ASP A 59 -11.56 16.23 -6.61
C ASP A 59 -12.47 16.21 -5.37
N GLY A 60 -12.22 17.07 -4.37
CA GLY A 60 -12.95 17.16 -3.10
C GLY A 60 -12.70 16.02 -2.11
N VAL A 61 -12.15 14.88 -2.55
CA VAL A 61 -11.88 13.70 -1.72
C VAL A 61 -10.69 12.90 -2.25
N VAL A 62 -9.88 12.34 -1.34
CA VAL A 62 -8.76 11.45 -1.68
C VAL A 62 -8.86 10.15 -0.87
N SER A 63 -8.75 9.01 -1.56
CA SER A 63 -8.58 7.69 -0.92
C SER A 63 -7.11 7.42 -0.62
N GLY A 64 -6.79 7.11 0.63
CA GLY A 64 -5.42 7.20 1.18
C GLY A 64 -4.56 5.93 1.15
N ARG A 65 -5.04 4.79 0.63
CA ARG A 65 -4.23 3.56 0.61
C ARG A 65 -3.01 3.74 -0.32
N GLY A 66 -1.85 3.27 0.11
CA GLY A 66 -0.62 3.42 -0.66
C GLY A 66 -0.16 4.87 -0.84
N ILE A 67 -0.61 5.82 -0.01
CA ILE A 67 -0.17 7.22 -0.11
C ILE A 67 0.78 7.58 1.04
N PHE A 68 1.96 8.10 0.67
CA PHE A 68 2.91 8.72 1.57
C PHE A 68 2.95 10.23 1.32
N VAL A 69 2.65 11.01 2.35
CA VAL A 69 2.83 12.47 2.34
C VAL A 69 4.16 12.78 3.02
N VAL A 70 5.09 13.38 2.28
CA VAL A 70 6.46 13.66 2.74
C VAL A 70 6.68 15.15 2.95
N HIS A 71 7.54 15.50 3.89
CA HIS A 71 7.87 16.89 4.20
C HIS A 71 9.30 17.19 3.76
N GLU A 72 9.44 18.27 3.00
CA GLU A 72 10.50 18.51 2.04
C GLU A 72 11.89 18.69 2.65
N GLN A 73 12.91 18.15 1.95
CA GLN A 73 14.32 18.55 1.99
C GLN A 73 14.98 18.30 0.61
N ASP A 74 14.75 17.12 0.01
CA ASP A 74 15.12 16.73 -1.35
C ASP A 74 14.49 15.35 -1.70
N MET A 75 14.60 14.88 -2.95
CA MET A 75 14.00 13.58 -3.36
C MET A 75 14.62 12.38 -2.66
N GLU A 76 15.93 12.36 -2.46
CA GLU A 76 16.64 11.22 -1.87
C GLU A 76 16.23 11.07 -0.40
N SER A 77 16.22 12.18 0.34
CA SER A 77 15.73 12.24 1.72
C SER A 77 14.27 11.79 1.84
N ASN A 78 13.41 12.24 0.92
CA ASN A 78 12.00 11.83 0.89
C ASN A 78 11.85 10.31 0.67
N LEU A 79 12.56 9.73 -0.30
CA LEU A 79 12.51 8.29 -0.56
C LEU A 79 13.05 7.48 0.63
N LYS A 80 14.09 7.97 1.31
CA LYS A 80 14.63 7.35 2.51
C LYS A 80 13.62 7.33 3.66
N LEU A 81 12.83 8.39 3.84
CA LEU A 81 11.75 8.42 4.83
C LEU A 81 10.67 7.39 4.51
N VAL A 82 10.30 7.26 3.23
CA VAL A 82 9.34 6.25 2.75
C VAL A 82 9.88 4.85 2.99
N GLU A 83 11.13 4.58 2.63
CA GLU A 83 11.83 3.31 2.86
C GLU A 83 11.83 2.92 4.35
N GLN A 84 12.18 3.85 5.23
CA GLN A 84 12.15 3.62 6.69
C GLN A 84 10.74 3.31 7.19
N LYS A 85 9.73 4.00 6.65
CA LYS A 85 8.33 3.76 7.02
C LYS A 85 7.85 2.39 6.55
N ILE A 86 8.24 1.96 5.34
CA ILE A 86 7.96 0.63 4.79
C ILE A 86 8.60 -0.44 5.67
N ASN A 87 9.91 -0.35 5.89
CA ASN A 87 10.64 -1.28 6.77
C ASN A 87 10.05 -1.35 8.18
N LYS A 88 9.47 -0.26 8.70
CA LYS A 88 8.80 -0.27 10.00
C LYS A 88 7.55 -1.15 10.01
N PHE A 89 6.66 -1.06 9.01
CA PHE A 89 5.43 -1.86 9.02
C PHE A 89 5.66 -3.30 8.53
N LEU A 90 6.68 -3.56 7.69
CA LEU A 90 7.02 -4.92 7.25
C LEU A 90 7.31 -5.86 8.43
N LYS A 91 7.87 -5.33 9.53
CA LYS A 91 8.08 -6.06 10.79
C LYS A 91 6.79 -6.66 11.37
N ALA A 92 5.62 -6.08 11.10
CA ALA A 92 4.33 -6.55 11.56
C ALA A 92 3.59 -7.45 10.54
N CYS A 93 4.17 -7.64 9.35
CA CYS A 93 3.54 -8.34 8.22
C CYS A 93 3.92 -9.83 8.13
N ALA A 94 4.75 -10.35 9.04
CA ALA A 94 5.16 -11.75 9.02
C ALA A 94 3.97 -12.71 9.26
N ARG A 95 3.81 -13.74 8.40
CA ARG A 95 2.69 -14.70 8.41
C ARG A 95 3.13 -16.09 7.95
N GLU A 96 2.25 -17.09 7.89
CA GLU A 96 2.68 -18.47 7.59
C GLU A 96 2.85 -18.75 6.10
N THR A 97 2.09 -18.10 5.23
CA THR A 97 2.27 -18.20 3.77
C THR A 97 2.56 -16.84 3.13
N TRP A 98 3.13 -16.85 1.92
CA TRP A 98 3.45 -15.62 1.21
C TRP A 98 2.20 -14.81 0.87
N GLU A 99 1.14 -15.46 0.42
CA GLU A 99 -0.17 -14.85 0.19
C GLU A 99 -0.65 -14.06 1.42
N GLU A 100 -0.49 -14.65 2.61
CA GLU A 100 -0.87 -14.00 3.86
C GLU A 100 -0.02 -12.75 4.14
N VAL A 101 1.28 -12.84 3.84
CA VAL A 101 2.23 -11.73 3.97
C VAL A 101 1.87 -10.62 2.99
N ALA A 102 1.65 -10.95 1.72
CA ALA A 102 1.32 -10.02 0.65
C ALA A 102 0.01 -9.28 0.96
N LEU A 103 -1.02 -9.98 1.42
CA LEU A 103 -2.28 -9.36 1.85
C LEU A 103 -2.10 -8.47 3.08
N ALA A 104 -1.23 -8.84 4.03
CA ALA A 104 -0.90 -7.98 5.16
C ALA A 104 -0.18 -6.69 4.73
N ILE A 105 0.70 -6.77 3.72
CA ILE A 105 1.38 -5.62 3.11
C ILE A 105 0.39 -4.75 2.32
N ASN A 106 -0.55 -5.36 1.60
CA ASN A 106 -1.59 -4.70 0.80
C ASN A 106 -2.57 -3.84 1.63
N TYR A 107 -2.52 -3.96 2.96
CA TYR A 107 -3.19 -2.99 3.84
C TYR A 107 -2.56 -1.59 3.75
N TYR A 108 -1.25 -1.52 3.52
CA TYR A 108 -0.46 -0.30 3.50
C TYR A 108 -0.12 0.16 2.07
N LEU A 109 0.12 -0.79 1.16
CA LEU A 109 0.52 -0.58 -0.24
C LEU A 109 -0.51 -1.20 -1.19
N ASP A 110 -0.35 -1.03 -2.50
CA ASP A 110 -1.18 -1.68 -3.53
C ASP A 110 -0.41 -2.82 -4.21
N TRP A 111 -0.78 -4.07 -3.98
CA TRP A 111 -0.10 -5.23 -4.57
C TRP A 111 -0.50 -5.46 -6.03
N GLU A 112 0.46 -5.81 -6.90
CA GLU A 112 0.21 -5.99 -8.35
C GLU A 112 -0.77 -7.13 -8.69
N TYR A 113 -0.82 -8.16 -7.85
CA TYR A 113 -1.70 -9.32 -8.04
C TYR A 113 -3.03 -9.21 -7.28
N TYR A 114 -3.26 -8.10 -6.57
CA TYR A 114 -4.47 -7.95 -5.77
C TYR A 114 -5.71 -7.71 -6.65
N ASP A 115 -6.64 -8.66 -6.59
CA ASP A 115 -7.96 -8.55 -7.22
C ASP A 115 -9.04 -8.25 -6.15
N PRO A 116 -9.64 -7.04 -6.14
CA PRO A 116 -10.70 -6.71 -5.20
C PRO A 116 -11.99 -7.53 -5.39
N SER A 117 -12.22 -8.11 -6.58
CA SER A 117 -13.38 -8.97 -6.85
C SER A 117 -13.26 -10.35 -6.22
N CYS A 118 -12.02 -10.81 -5.99
CA CYS A 118 -11.72 -12.06 -5.30
C CYS A 118 -11.80 -11.96 -3.76
N GLY A 119 -11.94 -10.73 -3.23
CA GLY A 119 -12.32 -10.45 -1.84
C GLY A 119 -11.19 -10.60 -0.80
N VAL A 120 -10.86 -9.49 -0.14
CA VAL A 120 -9.98 -9.44 1.05
C VAL A 120 -10.61 -10.15 2.27
N ALA A 121 -11.93 -10.24 2.27
CA ALA A 121 -12.72 -10.60 3.44
C ALA A 121 -12.50 -12.06 3.89
N ASP A 122 -12.26 -13.00 2.97
CA ASP A 122 -12.12 -14.41 3.35
C ASP A 122 -10.77 -14.69 4.04
N PHE A 123 -9.75 -13.89 3.73
CA PHE A 123 -8.44 -13.98 4.36
C PHE A 123 -8.37 -13.32 5.76
N TYR A 124 -8.95 -12.14 5.96
CA TYR A 124 -8.98 -11.53 7.31
C TYR A 124 -9.96 -12.23 8.26
N LYS A 125 -11.01 -12.90 7.74
CA LYS A 125 -11.90 -13.77 8.52
C LYS A 125 -11.13 -14.94 9.15
N SER A 126 -10.24 -15.59 8.39
CA SER A 126 -9.46 -16.74 8.87
C SER A 126 -8.33 -16.34 9.83
N THR A 127 -7.65 -15.22 9.58
CA THR A 127 -6.44 -14.84 10.34
C THR A 127 -6.67 -13.97 11.57
N ARG A 128 -7.78 -13.23 11.68
CA ARG A 128 -8.07 -12.36 12.83
C ARG A 128 -9.19 -12.85 13.75
N LYS A 129 -9.76 -14.04 13.51
CA LYS A 129 -10.99 -14.52 14.19
C LYS A 129 -12.05 -13.42 14.28
N LEU A 130 -12.19 -12.64 13.21
CA LEU A 130 -13.26 -11.65 13.13
C LEU A 130 -14.53 -12.44 12.84
N GLU A 131 -15.28 -12.77 13.89
CA GLU A 131 -16.64 -13.26 13.71
C GLU A 131 -17.44 -12.15 13.03
N LEU A 132 -18.04 -12.49 11.90
CA LEU A 132 -19.06 -11.65 11.29
C LEU A 132 -20.16 -11.46 12.35
N CYS A 133 -20.47 -10.21 12.67
CA CYS A 133 -21.67 -9.90 13.45
C CYS A 133 -22.87 -10.64 12.82
N SER A 134 -23.79 -11.15 13.64
CA SER A 134 -24.90 -12.01 13.23
C SER A 134 -25.79 -11.43 12.11
N THR A 135 -25.72 -10.11 11.88
CA THR A 135 -26.37 -9.40 10.77
C THR A 135 -25.70 -9.57 9.40
N CYS A 136 -24.43 -9.99 9.35
CA CYS A 136 -23.66 -10.11 8.10
C CYS A 136 -23.65 -11.54 7.52
N ASN A 137 -24.26 -12.51 8.23
CA ASN A 137 -24.34 -13.92 7.81
C ASN A 137 -25.53 -14.23 6.89
N GLY A 138 -26.35 -13.23 6.54
CA GLY A 138 -27.48 -13.37 5.64
C GLY A 138 -27.19 -12.74 4.28
N SER A 139 -27.09 -13.57 3.24
CA SER A 139 -27.32 -13.29 1.81
C SER A 139 -27.26 -11.82 1.33
N GLY A 140 -26.26 -11.53 0.49
CA GLY A 140 -26.36 -10.52 -0.58
C GLY A 140 -26.23 -9.07 -0.13
N PHE A 141 -25.00 -8.62 0.12
CA PHE A 141 -24.67 -7.19 0.14
C PHE A 141 -24.53 -6.66 -1.29
N LEU A 142 -25.65 -6.43 -1.95
CA LEU A 142 -25.76 -5.32 -2.90
C LEU A 142 -26.84 -4.40 -2.33
N PRO A 143 -26.51 -3.18 -1.87
CA PRO A 143 -27.55 -2.22 -1.56
C PRO A 143 -28.31 -1.97 -2.87
N LYS A 144 -29.63 -2.20 -2.84
CA LYS A 144 -30.50 -1.64 -3.86
C LYS A 144 -30.34 -0.13 -3.76
N VAL A 145 -29.84 0.47 -4.82
CA VAL A 145 -29.87 1.92 -5.02
C VAL A 145 -31.34 2.28 -5.21
N GLU A 146 -31.90 3.03 -4.27
CA GLU A 146 -33.18 3.74 -4.45
C GLU A 146 -32.96 5.05 -5.22
#